data_AF-A0A9P9WGT5-F1
#
_entry.id   AF-A0A9P9WGT5-F1
#
_cell.length_a   1.000
_cell.length_b   1.000
_cell.length_c   1.000
_cell.angle_alpha   90.00
_cell.angle_beta   90.00
_cell.angle_gamma   90.00
#
_symmetry.space_group_name_H-M   'P 1'
#
loop_
_entity.id
_entity.type
_entity.pdbx_description
1 polymer ?
#
loop_
_entity_poly.entity_id
_entity_poly.type
_entity_poly.pdbx_seq_one_letter_code
_entity_poly.pdbx_strand_id
1 'polypeptide(L)'
;MRYSGVTALALASGVAAHTRMYGAWINGVDQGDGRSVYIRTPPNNNPVKDLKSADLACNVAGSTAVKEFLPIAAGDEVEFEWFHDNRNDDIIAASHKGPIITYIAPYTDGMDGTGSIWTKIDEEGYDSASSSWAVDKLITNGGKKAFTVPSALAAGKYMIRQEIIGLHEGDTAYSANSARGAQFYPSCVQVEITGSGSATPSENFALPGGYTDSDPGVVFNLYGSFTSYTIPGPKVWDAASAGSGSGSAPTSAAATASATKVASSSAAATPTTLATSVKPTTTGAASASTTAAAATSAPASPTKKPCLKKKRRSVRN
;
A
#
# COMPACT_ATOMS: atom_id res chain seq x y z
N MET A 1 36.05 49.17 27.37
CA MET A 1 35.66 47.77 27.18
C MET A 1 34.44 47.73 26.27
N ARG A 2 34.59 47.24 25.04
CA ARG A 2 33.48 47.03 24.10
C ARG A 2 33.28 45.52 23.98
N TYR A 3 32.16 45.02 24.49
CA TYR A 3 31.78 43.62 24.32
C TYR A 3 30.98 43.50 23.02
N SER A 4 31.60 42.95 21.98
CA SER A 4 30.90 42.52 20.77
C SER A 4 30.22 41.19 21.07
N GLY A 5 28.89 41.20 21.22
CA GLY A 5 28.08 39.99 21.30
C GLY A 5 27.85 39.43 19.89
N VAL A 6 28.36 38.22 19.63
CA VAL A 6 28.04 37.45 18.43
C VAL A 6 26.75 36.68 18.71
N THR A 7 25.65 37.05 18.05
CA THR A 7 24.40 36.29 18.08
C THR A 7 24.50 35.17 17.05
N ALA A 8 24.63 33.93 17.51
CA ALA A 8 24.56 32.76 16.65
C ALA A 8 23.10 32.51 16.24
N LEU A 9 22.79 32.73 14.97
CA LEU A 9 21.49 32.40 14.38
C LEU A 9 21.49 30.90 14.07
N ALA A 10 20.85 30.09 14.91
CA ALA A 10 20.61 28.69 14.61
C ALA A 10 19.55 28.59 13.51
N LEU A 11 19.99 28.28 12.29
CA LEU A 11 19.09 27.89 11.20
C LEU A 11 18.59 26.47 11.49
N ALA A 12 17.33 26.35 11.92
CA ALA A 12 16.64 25.08 11.94
C ALA A 12 16.34 24.68 10.48
N SER A 13 17.20 23.85 9.89
CA SER A 13 16.87 23.15 8.65
C SER A 13 15.73 22.18 8.94
N GLY A 14 14.53 22.48 8.42
CA GLY A 14 13.44 21.52 8.36
C GLY A 14 13.92 20.34 7.51
N VAL A 15 14.10 19.17 8.12
CA VAL A 15 14.42 17.96 7.38
C VAL A 15 13.12 17.45 6.81
N ALA A 16 12.91 17.67 5.52
CA ALA A 16 11.76 17.17 4.80
C ALA A 16 11.88 15.67 4.60
N ALA A 17 11.30 14.88 5.48
CA ALA A 17 11.48 13.43 5.43
C ALA A 17 10.38 12.72 4.62
N HIS A 18 9.14 13.19 4.68
CA HIS A 18 7.96 12.38 4.38
C HIS A 18 7.23 12.85 3.12
N THR A 19 6.17 12.15 2.69
CA THR A 19 5.41 12.56 1.49
C THR A 19 3.96 12.08 1.51
N ARG A 20 3.11 12.75 0.73
CA ARG A 20 1.75 12.30 0.37
C ARG A 20 1.33 12.89 -0.97
N MET A 21 0.27 12.36 -1.57
CA MET A 21 -0.22 12.82 -2.87
C MET A 21 -1.02 14.11 -2.78
N TYR A 22 -0.79 15.03 -3.73
CA TYR A 22 -1.52 16.28 -3.94
C TYR A 22 -2.67 16.10 -4.93
N GLY A 23 -2.39 15.51 -6.10
CA GLY A 23 -3.32 15.48 -7.22
C GLY A 23 -2.84 14.56 -8.33
N ALA A 24 -3.52 14.63 -9.47
CA ALA A 24 -3.22 13.84 -10.66
C ALA A 24 -3.17 14.72 -11.92
N TRP A 25 -2.41 14.24 -12.90
CA TRP A 25 -2.38 14.76 -14.26
C TRP A 25 -2.83 13.65 -15.21
N ILE A 26 -3.58 14.01 -16.24
CA ILE A 26 -4.04 13.07 -17.28
C ILE A 26 -3.58 13.63 -18.62
N ASN A 27 -2.74 12.89 -19.33
CA ASN A 27 -2.16 13.29 -20.61
C ASN A 27 -1.56 14.72 -20.55
N GLY A 28 -0.85 15.03 -19.46
CA GLY A 28 -0.23 16.34 -19.21
C GLY A 28 -1.17 17.46 -18.74
N VAL A 29 -2.44 17.17 -18.43
CA VAL A 29 -3.41 18.15 -17.93
C VAL A 29 -3.62 17.97 -16.42
N ASP A 30 -3.34 19.02 -15.63
CA ASP A 30 -3.58 19.07 -14.18
C ASP A 30 -5.09 18.93 -13.88
N GLN A 31 -5.45 17.95 -13.05
CA GLN A 31 -6.82 17.71 -12.61
C GLN A 31 -7.17 18.50 -11.34
N GLY A 32 -6.23 19.32 -10.85
CA GLY A 32 -6.38 20.15 -9.66
C GLY A 32 -6.14 19.37 -8.37
N ASP A 33 -6.37 20.05 -7.24
CA ASP A 33 -6.17 19.49 -5.91
C ASP A 33 -7.11 18.30 -5.65
N GLY A 34 -6.53 17.12 -5.56
CA GLY A 34 -7.27 15.87 -5.34
C GLY A 34 -7.53 15.53 -3.90
N ARG A 35 -6.91 16.27 -2.96
CA ARG A 35 -6.90 15.90 -1.55
C ARG A 35 -8.31 15.93 -0.97
N SER A 36 -8.76 14.78 -0.46
CA SER A 36 -10.12 14.58 0.04
C SER A 36 -11.25 14.85 -0.99
N VAL A 37 -10.91 14.91 -2.29
CA VAL A 37 -11.86 15.09 -3.40
C VAL A 37 -12.01 13.78 -4.18
N TYR A 38 -10.90 13.33 -4.79
CA TYR A 38 -10.77 12.03 -5.47
C TYR A 38 -9.66 11.15 -4.86
N ILE A 39 -8.83 11.72 -3.98
CA ILE A 39 -7.80 11.01 -3.20
C ILE A 39 -8.29 10.78 -1.77
N ARG A 40 -8.16 9.56 -1.27
CA ARG A 40 -8.37 9.23 0.16
C ARG A 40 -7.16 9.68 0.98
N THR A 41 -7.11 10.97 1.26
CA THR A 41 -5.92 11.63 1.80
C THR A 41 -5.75 11.38 3.30
N PRO A 42 -4.59 10.86 3.76
CA PRO A 42 -4.29 10.78 5.18
C PRO A 42 -4.10 12.18 5.80
N PRO A 43 -4.34 12.34 7.12
CA PRO A 43 -4.29 13.64 7.79
C PRO A 43 -2.89 14.28 7.78
N ASN A 44 -1.84 13.46 7.67
CA ASN A 44 -0.44 13.88 7.59
C ASN A 44 0.32 12.97 6.61
N ASN A 45 1.63 13.16 6.50
CA ASN A 45 2.52 12.42 5.61
C ASN A 45 3.27 11.28 6.31
N ASN A 46 2.87 10.87 7.53
CA ASN A 46 3.55 9.80 8.25
C ASN A 46 3.51 8.47 7.47
N PRO A 47 4.53 7.61 7.63
CA PRO A 47 4.56 6.33 6.95
C PRO A 47 3.71 5.30 7.70
N VAL A 48 3.23 4.31 6.97
CA VAL A 48 2.78 3.02 7.52
C VAL A 48 4.01 2.12 7.59
N LYS A 49 4.18 1.34 8.67
CA LYS A 49 5.31 0.40 8.83
C LYS A 49 4.90 -1.02 9.20
N ASP A 50 3.74 -1.17 9.84
CA ASP A 50 3.22 -2.48 10.22
C ASP A 50 2.59 -3.17 9.02
N LEU A 51 3.23 -4.24 8.53
CA LEU A 51 2.76 -5.02 7.39
C LEU A 51 1.41 -5.70 7.61
N LYS A 52 0.97 -5.80 8.88
CA LYS A 52 -0.31 -6.40 9.27
C LYS A 52 -1.42 -5.35 9.45
N SER A 53 -1.09 -4.05 9.40
CA SER A 53 -2.10 -3.01 9.53
C SER A 53 -3.00 -2.93 8.30
N ALA A 54 -4.29 -2.72 8.51
CA ALA A 54 -5.23 -2.37 7.44
C ALA A 54 -4.79 -1.09 6.69
N ASP A 55 -4.08 -0.18 7.38
CA ASP A 55 -3.57 1.06 6.81
C ASP A 55 -2.55 0.82 5.68
N LEU A 56 -1.97 -0.37 5.56
CA LEU A 56 -1.05 -0.68 4.47
C LEU A 56 -1.72 -0.60 3.09
N ALA A 57 -3.04 -0.85 3.01
CA ALA A 57 -3.76 -0.79 1.74
C ALA A 57 -3.93 0.65 1.23
N CYS A 58 -4.65 1.49 1.96
CA CYS A 58 -5.01 2.85 1.53
C CYS A 58 -4.69 3.93 2.57
N ASN A 59 -3.72 3.70 3.44
CA ASN A 59 -3.35 4.56 4.57
C ASN A 59 -4.46 4.69 5.63
N VAL A 60 -4.23 5.49 6.67
CA VAL A 60 -5.16 5.65 7.81
C VAL A 60 -6.52 6.28 7.45
N ALA A 61 -6.64 6.87 6.26
CA ALA A 61 -7.89 7.37 5.70
C ALA A 61 -8.53 6.40 4.71
N GLY A 62 -8.02 5.17 4.62
CA GLY A 62 -8.41 4.18 3.61
C GLY A 62 -9.90 3.87 3.60
N SER A 63 -10.56 3.83 4.75
CA SER A 63 -12.01 3.61 4.87
C SER A 63 -12.87 4.86 4.66
N THR A 64 -12.26 6.05 4.52
CA THR A 64 -12.96 7.31 4.30
C THR A 64 -13.15 7.53 2.80
N ALA A 65 -14.29 7.10 2.26
CA ALA A 65 -14.64 7.35 0.87
C ALA A 65 -14.71 8.87 0.59
N VAL A 66 -14.20 9.25 -0.57
CA VAL A 66 -14.36 10.62 -1.10
C VAL A 66 -15.48 10.63 -2.14
N LYS A 67 -15.96 11.82 -2.48
CA LYS A 67 -17.20 11.93 -3.28
C LYS A 67 -16.97 11.71 -4.76
N GLU A 68 -15.84 12.20 -5.26
CA GLU A 68 -15.60 12.24 -6.70
C GLU A 68 -14.81 11.01 -7.16
N PHE A 69 -15.03 10.65 -8.41
CA PHE A 69 -14.20 9.71 -9.15
C PHE A 69 -13.52 10.50 -10.26
N LEU A 70 -12.20 10.37 -10.34
CA LEU A 70 -11.44 11.02 -11.40
C LEU A 70 -11.71 10.29 -12.72
N PRO A 71 -12.27 10.95 -13.75
CA PRO A 71 -12.56 10.30 -15.04
C PRO A 71 -11.26 10.09 -15.82
N ILE A 72 -10.99 8.85 -16.22
CA ILE A 72 -9.77 8.47 -16.96
C ILE A 72 -10.17 7.52 -18.10
N ALA A 73 -9.57 7.61 -19.28
CA ALA A 73 -9.74 6.62 -20.33
C ALA A 73 -8.70 5.49 -20.20
N ALA A 74 -9.09 4.26 -20.54
CA ALA A 74 -8.14 3.17 -20.69
C ALA A 74 -7.10 3.55 -21.77
N GLY A 75 -5.81 3.41 -21.44
CA GLY A 75 -4.70 3.84 -22.28
C GLY A 75 -4.18 5.25 -22.01
N ASP A 76 -4.86 6.05 -21.17
CA ASP A 76 -4.33 7.37 -20.77
C ASP A 76 -3.02 7.23 -19.99
N GLU A 77 -2.14 8.20 -20.19
CA GLU A 77 -1.01 8.44 -19.28
C GLU A 77 -1.50 9.24 -18.09
N VAL A 78 -1.28 8.72 -16.90
CA VAL A 78 -1.66 9.33 -15.64
C VAL A 78 -0.40 9.58 -14.83
N GLU A 79 -0.26 10.79 -14.29
CA GLU A 79 0.82 11.12 -13.35
C GLU A 79 0.22 11.46 -12.00
N PHE A 80 0.64 10.76 -10.96
CA PHE A 80 0.32 11.14 -9.59
C PHE A 80 1.39 12.08 -9.06
N GLU A 81 0.94 13.21 -8.51
CA GLU A 81 1.80 14.27 -8.00
C GLU A 81 1.89 14.21 -6.48
N TRP A 82 3.10 14.01 -5.98
CA TRP A 82 3.45 13.92 -4.57
C TRP A 82 4.05 15.23 -4.07
N PHE A 83 3.93 15.48 -2.77
CA PHE A 83 4.49 16.65 -2.11
C PHE A 83 4.82 16.33 -0.64
N HIS A 84 5.70 17.13 -0.03
CA HIS A 84 6.01 16.98 1.39
C HIS A 84 5.11 17.85 2.27
N ASP A 85 5.32 19.16 2.28
CA ASP A 85 4.60 20.18 3.06
C ASP A 85 3.73 21.08 2.16
N ASN A 86 4.27 21.53 1.03
CA ASN A 86 3.61 22.39 0.06
C ASN A 86 3.73 21.80 -1.36
N ARG A 87 2.75 22.06 -2.24
CA ARG A 87 2.86 21.65 -3.64
C ARG A 87 4.14 22.24 -4.27
N ASN A 88 4.85 21.46 -5.07
CA ASN A 88 6.12 21.84 -5.72
C ASN A 88 7.26 22.18 -4.75
N ASP A 89 7.36 21.46 -3.64
CA ASP A 89 8.50 21.54 -2.72
C ASP A 89 9.56 20.47 -3.00
N ASP A 90 10.28 20.04 -1.98
CA ASP A 90 11.30 19.00 -2.05
C ASP A 90 10.74 17.58 -2.15
N ILE A 91 9.41 17.41 -2.13
CA ILE A 91 8.65 16.18 -2.42
C ILE A 91 8.77 15.10 -1.34
N ILE A 92 10.00 14.67 -1.05
CA ILE A 92 10.40 13.67 -0.06
C ILE A 92 11.91 13.79 0.17
N ALA A 93 12.42 13.43 1.35
CA ALA A 93 13.86 13.40 1.58
C ALA A 93 14.56 12.50 0.56
N ALA A 94 15.65 12.99 -0.03
CA ALA A 94 16.50 12.20 -0.91
C ALA A 94 17.11 10.94 -0.24
N SER A 95 17.09 10.86 1.10
CA SER A 95 17.48 9.65 1.82
C SER A 95 16.48 8.51 1.67
N HIS A 96 15.21 8.78 1.37
CA HIS A 96 14.12 7.80 1.29
C HIS A 96 14.14 7.00 -0.02
N LYS A 97 15.33 6.58 -0.47
CA LYS A 97 15.52 5.74 -1.65
C LYS A 97 14.62 4.52 -1.59
N GLY A 98 14.05 4.15 -2.72
CA GLY A 98 13.24 2.96 -2.84
C GLY A 98 12.34 2.97 -4.08
N PRO A 99 11.51 1.91 -4.23
CA PRO A 99 10.62 1.77 -5.37
C PRO A 99 9.37 2.62 -5.27
N ILE A 100 8.69 2.76 -6.41
CA ILE A 100 7.32 3.25 -6.51
C ILE A 100 6.50 2.22 -7.28
N ILE A 101 5.35 1.84 -6.74
CA ILE A 101 4.52 0.74 -7.27
C ILE A 101 3.08 1.23 -7.40
N THR A 102 2.45 0.94 -8.55
CA THR A 102 1.05 1.27 -8.79
C THR A 102 0.22 0.00 -8.96
N TYR A 103 -0.87 -0.08 -8.20
CA TYR A 103 -1.85 -1.15 -8.22
C TYR A 103 -3.23 -0.61 -8.59
N ILE A 104 -4.09 -1.50 -9.08
CA ILE A 104 -5.50 -1.23 -9.32
C ILE A 104 -6.36 -2.33 -8.70
N ALA A 105 -7.56 -1.97 -8.24
CA ALA A 105 -8.59 -2.87 -7.78
C ALA A 105 -9.98 -2.38 -8.23
N PRO A 106 -10.93 -3.26 -8.58
CA PRO A 106 -12.32 -2.88 -8.77
C PRO A 106 -12.88 -2.16 -7.54
N TYR A 107 -13.66 -1.10 -7.74
CA TYR A 107 -14.24 -0.35 -6.64
C TYR A 107 -15.50 -1.03 -6.10
N THR A 108 -15.61 -1.15 -4.78
CA THR A 108 -16.84 -1.54 -4.08
C THR A 108 -17.18 -0.53 -2.99
N ASP A 109 -18.47 -0.28 -2.78
CA ASP A 109 -18.92 0.66 -1.76
C ASP A 109 -18.47 0.25 -0.37
N GLY A 110 -17.89 1.20 0.38
CA GLY A 110 -17.37 0.95 1.72
C GLY A 110 -16.05 0.18 1.78
N MET A 111 -15.41 -0.12 0.63
CA MET A 111 -14.07 -0.72 0.64
C MET A 111 -13.08 0.17 1.38
N ASP A 112 -12.11 -0.40 2.08
CA ASP A 112 -10.95 0.29 2.65
C ASP A 112 -9.63 -0.10 1.95
N GLY A 113 -9.75 -0.88 0.87
CA GLY A 113 -8.63 -1.44 0.12
C GLY A 113 -8.09 -2.76 0.69
N THR A 114 -8.63 -3.26 1.81
CA THR A 114 -8.12 -4.49 2.39
C THR A 114 -8.50 -5.75 1.62
N GLY A 115 -7.64 -6.77 1.69
CA GLY A 115 -7.91 -8.09 1.13
C GLY A 115 -7.27 -8.33 -0.24
N SER A 116 -7.58 -9.50 -0.81
CA SER A 116 -7.00 -10.05 -2.04
C SER A 116 -7.64 -9.47 -3.30
N ILE A 117 -7.41 -8.18 -3.56
CA ILE A 117 -8.10 -7.45 -4.64
C ILE A 117 -7.15 -6.72 -5.59
N TRP A 118 -5.88 -6.59 -5.23
CA TRP A 118 -4.95 -5.72 -5.95
C TRP A 118 -4.30 -6.44 -7.13
N THR A 119 -4.08 -5.69 -8.20
CA THR A 119 -3.32 -6.09 -9.39
C THR A 119 -2.30 -5.01 -9.70
N LYS A 120 -1.04 -5.37 -9.83
CA LYS A 120 0.05 -4.43 -10.13
C LYS A 120 -0.01 -4.02 -11.60
N ILE A 121 -0.03 -2.72 -11.87
CA ILE A 121 -0.11 -2.16 -13.23
C ILE A 121 1.13 -1.38 -13.65
N ASP A 122 1.95 -0.95 -12.69
CA ASP A 122 3.22 -0.28 -12.95
C ASP A 122 4.16 -0.47 -11.76
N GLU A 123 5.47 -0.53 -12.03
CA GLU A 123 6.49 -0.51 -10.98
C GLU A 123 7.79 0.11 -11.48
N GLU A 124 8.48 0.78 -10.57
CA GLU A 124 9.84 1.26 -10.80
C GLU A 124 10.65 1.09 -9.52
N GLY A 125 11.88 0.58 -9.64
CA GLY A 125 12.75 0.24 -8.51
C GLY A 125 14.11 0.91 -8.60
N TYR A 126 15.16 0.11 -8.42
CA TYR A 126 16.55 0.52 -8.62
C TYR A 126 16.97 0.27 -10.08
N ASP A 127 17.51 1.30 -10.73
CA ASP A 127 18.14 1.19 -12.04
C ASP A 127 19.67 1.12 -11.87
N SER A 128 20.24 -0.04 -12.18
CA SER A 128 21.67 -0.29 -12.05
C SER A 128 22.52 0.44 -13.10
N ALA A 129 21.95 0.83 -14.24
CA ALA A 129 22.67 1.56 -15.28
C ALA A 129 22.93 3.02 -14.88
N SER A 130 21.93 3.65 -14.25
CA SER A 130 22.03 5.04 -13.77
C SER A 130 22.39 5.14 -12.28
N SER A 131 22.42 4.01 -11.55
CA SER A 131 22.56 3.97 -10.09
C SER A 131 21.55 4.86 -9.36
N SER A 132 20.30 4.89 -9.85
CA SER A 132 19.23 5.74 -9.33
C SER A 132 18.02 4.92 -8.89
N TRP A 133 17.27 5.45 -7.92
CA TRP A 133 16.01 4.88 -7.46
C TRP A 133 14.81 5.60 -8.06
N ALA A 134 13.65 4.95 -8.08
CA ALA A 134 12.39 5.57 -8.48
C ALA A 134 12.11 6.87 -7.70
N VAL A 135 12.42 6.92 -6.41
CA VAL A 135 12.32 8.14 -5.59
C VAL A 135 13.22 9.28 -6.10
N ASP A 136 14.39 8.99 -6.67
CA ASP A 136 15.28 10.02 -7.22
C ASP A 136 14.67 10.68 -8.46
N LYS A 137 14.04 9.86 -9.30
CA LYS A 137 13.30 10.34 -10.47
C LYS A 137 12.04 11.09 -10.06
N LEU A 138 11.32 10.63 -9.03
CA LEU A 138 10.16 11.34 -8.47
C LEU A 138 10.53 12.76 -8.05
N ILE A 139 11.62 12.93 -7.29
CA ILE A 139 12.12 14.24 -6.86
C ILE A 139 12.49 15.09 -8.09
N THR A 140 13.23 14.52 -9.03
CA THR A 140 13.66 15.22 -10.26
C THR A 140 12.47 15.66 -11.13
N ASN A 141 11.38 14.90 -11.12
CA ASN A 141 10.16 15.18 -11.87
C ASN A 141 9.17 16.06 -11.10
N GLY A 142 9.60 16.75 -10.04
CA GLY A 142 8.73 17.63 -9.25
C GLY A 142 7.55 16.90 -8.62
N GLY A 143 7.79 15.67 -8.14
CA GLY A 143 6.79 14.84 -7.47
C GLY A 143 5.91 14.03 -8.39
N LYS A 144 6.12 14.05 -9.71
CA LYS A 144 5.27 13.32 -10.66
C LYS A 144 5.80 11.92 -10.94
N LYS A 145 4.98 10.90 -10.69
CA LYS A 145 5.21 9.53 -11.17
C LYS A 145 4.13 9.15 -12.19
N ALA A 146 4.55 9.03 -13.44
CA ALA A 146 3.73 8.56 -14.54
C ALA A 146 3.52 7.04 -14.52
N PHE A 147 2.35 6.61 -14.99
CA PHE A 147 2.04 5.24 -15.39
C PHE A 147 0.96 5.29 -16.48
N THR A 148 0.82 4.22 -17.28
CA THR A 148 -0.22 4.13 -18.30
C THR A 148 -1.34 3.22 -17.80
N VAL A 149 -2.59 3.67 -17.88
CA VAL A 149 -3.74 2.82 -17.59
C VAL A 149 -3.80 1.71 -18.64
N PRO A 150 -3.88 0.42 -18.27
CA PRO A 150 -3.91 -0.65 -19.26
C PRO A 150 -5.05 -0.46 -20.27
N SER A 151 -4.72 -0.40 -21.56
CA SER A 151 -5.69 -0.09 -22.62
C SER A 151 -6.78 -1.15 -22.79
N ALA A 152 -6.49 -2.39 -22.38
CA ALA A 152 -7.45 -3.50 -22.39
C ALA A 152 -8.39 -3.51 -21.18
N LEU A 153 -8.18 -2.65 -20.18
CA LEU A 153 -8.98 -2.61 -18.94
C LEU A 153 -10.45 -2.32 -19.25
N ALA A 154 -11.35 -3.07 -18.63
CA ALA A 154 -12.78 -2.84 -18.72
C ALA A 154 -13.18 -1.47 -18.14
N ALA A 155 -14.21 -0.85 -18.72
CA ALA A 155 -14.79 0.36 -18.15
C ALA A 155 -15.47 0.08 -16.81
N GLY A 156 -15.41 1.03 -15.88
CA GLY A 156 -15.99 0.89 -14.54
C GLY A 156 -15.31 1.75 -13.49
N LYS A 157 -15.76 1.62 -12.24
CA LYS A 157 -15.15 2.30 -11.10
C LYS A 157 -14.04 1.45 -10.50
N TYR A 158 -12.91 2.07 -10.21
CA TYR A 158 -11.72 1.43 -9.65
C TYR A 158 -11.12 2.27 -8.53
N MET A 159 -10.30 1.62 -7.71
CA MET A 159 -9.33 2.25 -6.85
C MET A 159 -7.94 2.05 -7.44
N ILE A 160 -7.20 3.13 -7.69
CA ILE A 160 -5.77 3.05 -8.01
C ILE A 160 -5.00 3.37 -6.74
N ARG A 161 -4.06 2.50 -6.38
CA ARG A 161 -3.14 2.69 -5.25
C ARG A 161 -1.75 2.92 -5.79
N GLN A 162 -1.11 4.03 -5.44
CA GLN A 162 0.32 4.21 -5.67
C GLN A 162 1.04 4.26 -4.32
N GLU A 163 2.18 3.60 -4.25
CA GLU A 163 2.95 3.43 -3.03
C GLU A 163 4.41 3.74 -3.28
N ILE A 164 4.99 4.56 -2.39
CA ILE A 164 6.43 4.72 -2.24
C ILE A 164 6.87 3.86 -1.05
N ILE A 165 7.98 3.13 -1.19
CA ILE A 165 8.59 2.37 -0.09
C ILE A 165 9.97 2.98 0.22
N GLY A 166 10.11 3.70 1.32
CA GLY A 166 11.38 4.25 1.78
C GLY A 166 12.24 3.19 2.49
N LEU A 167 13.44 2.92 1.96
CA LEU A 167 14.32 1.83 2.42
C LEU A 167 15.47 2.28 3.33
N HIS A 168 15.53 3.56 3.70
CA HIS A 168 16.62 4.13 4.51
C HIS A 168 16.77 3.48 5.91
N GLU A 169 15.73 2.82 6.40
CA GLU A 169 15.73 1.98 7.61
C GLU A 169 15.23 0.55 7.34
N GLY A 170 15.23 0.14 6.08
CA GLY A 170 14.77 -1.18 5.62
C GLY A 170 15.73 -2.33 5.93
N ASP A 171 16.88 -2.06 6.54
CA ASP A 171 17.89 -3.07 6.88
C ASP A 171 17.41 -4.08 7.95
N THR A 172 16.30 -3.79 8.61
CA THR A 172 15.60 -4.66 9.56
C THR A 172 14.09 -4.59 9.33
N ALA A 173 13.37 -5.67 9.65
CA ALA A 173 11.91 -5.65 9.68
C ALA A 173 11.38 -4.77 10.84
N TYR A 174 10.24 -4.12 10.63
CA TYR A 174 9.52 -3.38 11.69
C TYR A 174 9.10 -4.29 12.85
N SER A 175 8.72 -5.54 12.54
CA SER A 175 8.34 -6.55 13.54
C SER A 175 9.48 -6.94 14.47
N ALA A 176 10.73 -6.83 14.00
CA ALA A 176 11.94 -7.09 14.79
C ALA A 176 12.42 -5.83 15.53
N ASN A 177 12.26 -4.65 14.93
CA ASN A 177 12.59 -3.37 15.55
C ASN A 177 11.59 -2.28 15.12
N SER A 178 10.63 -1.96 16.01
CA SER A 178 9.57 -1.00 15.72
C SER A 178 10.05 0.44 15.55
N ALA A 179 11.28 0.76 15.98
CA ALA A 179 11.90 2.06 15.72
C ALA A 179 12.40 2.20 14.28
N ARG A 180 12.58 1.09 13.55
CA ARG A 180 13.08 1.04 12.16
C ARG A 180 12.06 0.36 11.24
N GLY A 181 12.51 -0.22 10.13
CA GLY A 181 11.66 -0.85 9.12
C GLY A 181 11.52 -0.01 7.86
N ALA A 182 11.21 -0.68 6.75
CA ALA A 182 10.76 0.01 5.54
C ALA A 182 9.53 0.90 5.85
N GLN A 183 9.50 2.06 5.21
CA GLN A 183 8.45 3.06 5.41
C GLN A 183 7.56 3.13 4.18
N PHE A 184 6.28 2.79 4.33
CA PHE A 184 5.32 2.71 3.24
C PHE A 184 4.47 3.98 3.20
N TYR A 185 4.34 4.60 2.02
CA TYR A 185 3.47 5.75 1.78
C TYR A 185 2.40 5.37 0.76
N PRO A 186 1.38 4.58 1.14
CA PRO A 186 0.28 4.26 0.24
C PRO A 186 -0.64 5.48 0.08
N SER A 187 -1.15 5.67 -1.13
CA SER A 187 -2.24 6.61 -1.40
C SER A 187 -3.20 6.05 -2.44
N CYS A 188 -4.50 6.18 -2.17
CA CYS A 188 -5.56 5.59 -2.98
C CYS A 188 -6.42 6.68 -3.65
N VAL A 189 -6.67 6.49 -4.95
CA VAL A 189 -7.40 7.37 -5.83
C VAL A 189 -8.64 6.66 -6.37
N GLN A 190 -9.80 7.29 -6.20
CA GLN A 190 -11.06 6.84 -6.80
C GLN A 190 -11.09 7.29 -8.26
N VAL A 191 -11.22 6.35 -9.19
CA VAL A 191 -11.24 6.62 -10.63
C VAL A 191 -12.41 5.96 -11.33
N GLU A 192 -12.93 6.60 -12.36
CA GLU A 192 -13.93 6.02 -13.26
C GLU A 192 -13.28 5.85 -14.64
N ILE A 193 -13.00 4.60 -14.98
CA ILE A 193 -12.37 4.22 -16.23
C ILE A 193 -13.43 4.15 -17.32
N THR A 194 -13.16 4.83 -18.43
CA THR A 194 -13.91 4.75 -19.68
C THR A 194 -13.11 3.98 -20.73
N GLY A 195 -13.79 3.43 -21.74
CA GLY A 195 -13.15 2.68 -22.82
C GLY A 195 -13.96 1.49 -23.26
N SER A 196 -13.38 0.67 -24.14
CA SER A 196 -14.02 -0.53 -24.70
C SER A 196 -13.28 -1.83 -24.37
N GLY A 197 -12.34 -1.78 -23.42
CA GLY A 197 -11.62 -2.96 -22.95
C GLY A 197 -12.55 -3.96 -22.25
N SER A 198 -12.05 -5.18 -22.03
CA SER A 198 -12.76 -6.28 -21.38
C SER A 198 -11.95 -6.97 -20.28
N ALA A 199 -10.67 -6.61 -20.13
CA ALA A 199 -9.78 -7.21 -19.15
C ALA A 199 -10.16 -6.75 -17.74
N THR A 200 -10.21 -7.69 -16.81
CA THR A 200 -10.45 -7.43 -15.38
C THR A 200 -9.20 -7.73 -14.56
N PRO A 201 -8.82 -6.87 -13.59
CA PRO A 201 -7.73 -7.14 -12.65
C PRO A 201 -7.88 -8.53 -12.00
N SER A 202 -6.81 -9.34 -11.97
CA SER A 202 -6.90 -10.78 -11.64
C SER A 202 -5.81 -11.34 -10.73
N GLU A 203 -4.85 -10.53 -10.28
CA GLU A 203 -3.73 -11.04 -9.46
C GLU A 203 -4.14 -11.35 -8.02
N ASN A 204 -5.24 -10.76 -7.53
CA ASN A 204 -5.77 -10.97 -6.18
C ASN A 204 -4.70 -10.77 -5.09
N PHE A 205 -3.78 -9.82 -5.27
CA PHE A 205 -2.74 -9.53 -4.30
C PHE A 205 -3.36 -8.91 -3.04
N ALA A 206 -2.92 -9.41 -1.87
CA ALA A 206 -3.49 -9.03 -0.59
C ALA A 206 -2.72 -7.84 0.02
N LEU A 207 -3.44 -6.79 0.42
CA LEU A 207 -2.88 -5.74 1.26
C LEU A 207 -3.85 -5.48 2.42
N PRO A 208 -3.45 -5.64 3.69
CA PRO A 208 -2.23 -6.32 4.14
C PRO A 208 -2.20 -7.81 3.81
N GLY A 209 -1.04 -8.45 4.01
CA GLY A 209 -0.85 -9.91 3.91
C GLY A 209 0.00 -10.39 2.73
N GLY A 210 0.11 -9.60 1.67
CA GLY A 210 0.94 -9.90 0.50
C GLY A 210 2.41 -9.48 0.64
N TYR A 211 2.71 -8.52 1.53
CA TYR A 211 4.07 -8.21 1.97
C TYR A 211 4.38 -8.91 3.28
N THR A 212 5.61 -9.39 3.40
CA THR A 212 6.12 -10.18 4.52
C THR A 212 7.51 -9.73 4.93
N ASP A 213 7.91 -10.04 6.17
CA ASP A 213 9.27 -9.78 6.66
C ASP A 213 10.33 -10.61 5.92
N SER A 214 9.94 -11.64 5.17
CA SER A 214 10.83 -12.45 4.33
C SER A 214 11.05 -11.87 2.93
N ASP A 215 10.30 -10.85 2.53
CA ASP A 215 10.46 -10.26 1.22
C ASP A 215 11.77 -9.45 1.16
N PRO A 216 12.71 -9.78 0.26
CA PRO A 216 13.99 -9.07 0.16
C PRO A 216 13.83 -7.63 -0.34
N GLY A 217 12.67 -7.28 -0.89
CA GLY A 217 12.30 -5.91 -1.22
C GLY A 217 11.79 -5.10 -0.02
N VAL A 218 11.31 -5.77 1.04
CA VAL A 218 10.81 -5.14 2.26
C VAL A 218 11.92 -5.03 3.30
N VAL A 219 12.69 -6.11 3.51
CA VAL A 219 13.90 -6.11 4.34
C VAL A 219 15.12 -6.04 3.43
N PHE A 220 15.62 -4.83 3.24
CA PHE A 220 16.69 -4.51 2.30
C PHE A 220 17.73 -3.56 2.91
N ASN A 221 19.00 -3.95 2.88
CA ASN A 221 20.09 -3.09 3.34
C ASN A 221 20.60 -2.18 2.21
N LEU A 222 20.03 -0.96 2.16
CA LEU A 222 20.40 0.09 1.21
C LEU A 222 21.87 0.54 1.29
N TYR A 223 22.55 0.32 2.42
CA TYR A 223 23.94 0.71 2.63
C TYR A 223 24.92 -0.46 2.48
N GLY A 224 24.42 -1.65 2.19
CA GLY A 224 25.22 -2.84 1.90
C GLY A 224 25.66 -2.90 0.44
N SER A 225 26.34 -3.98 0.07
CA SER A 225 26.67 -4.27 -1.32
C SER A 225 25.49 -4.89 -2.06
N PHE A 226 24.98 -4.23 -3.10
CA PHE A 226 23.94 -4.75 -3.99
C PHE A 226 24.18 -4.26 -5.42
N THR A 227 23.68 -5.01 -6.40
CA THR A 227 23.69 -4.62 -7.83
C THR A 227 22.28 -4.56 -8.42
N SER A 228 21.29 -5.06 -7.68
CA SER A 228 19.88 -5.08 -8.05
C SER A 228 19.00 -5.00 -6.80
N TYR A 229 17.74 -4.68 -7.02
CA TYR A 229 16.69 -4.67 -6.01
C TYR A 229 15.47 -5.41 -6.55
N THR A 230 14.89 -6.30 -5.74
CA THR A 230 13.67 -7.02 -6.09
C THR A 230 12.48 -6.27 -5.53
N ILE A 231 11.65 -5.69 -6.41
CA ILE A 231 10.41 -5.01 -6.01
C ILE A 231 9.44 -6.05 -5.41
N PRO A 232 8.84 -5.80 -4.24
CA PRO A 232 7.94 -6.76 -3.60
C PRO A 232 6.60 -6.89 -4.34
N GLY A 233 5.88 -7.97 -4.06
CA GLY A 233 4.57 -8.28 -4.67
C GLY A 233 4.66 -9.02 -6.01
N PRO A 234 3.53 -9.13 -6.75
CA PRO A 234 3.46 -9.86 -8.02
C PRO A 234 4.25 -9.14 -9.13
N LYS A 235 4.34 -9.75 -10.32
CA LYS A 235 4.83 -9.04 -11.52
C LYS A 235 3.81 -7.99 -11.97
N VAL A 236 4.19 -7.08 -12.86
CA VAL A 236 3.22 -6.21 -13.53
C VAL A 236 2.29 -7.06 -14.40
N TRP A 237 0.99 -6.78 -14.31
CA TRP A 237 -0.07 -7.48 -15.02
C TRP A 237 -0.01 -7.24 -16.53
N ASP A 238 -0.01 -8.33 -17.30
CA ASP A 238 -0.20 -8.29 -18.75
C ASP A 238 -1.70 -8.27 -19.10
N ALA A 239 -2.28 -7.06 -19.11
CA ALA A 239 -3.70 -6.85 -19.40
C ALA A 239 -4.11 -7.26 -20.82
N ALA A 240 -3.20 -7.18 -21.80
CA ALA A 240 -3.50 -7.51 -23.19
C ALA A 240 -3.88 -8.99 -23.35
N SER A 241 -3.19 -9.87 -22.61
CA SER A 241 -3.47 -11.31 -22.57
C SER A 241 -4.76 -11.66 -21.82
N ALA A 242 -5.28 -10.78 -20.97
CA ALA A 242 -6.50 -11.02 -20.19
C ALA A 242 -7.80 -10.71 -20.95
N GLY A 243 -7.75 -9.95 -22.06
CA GLY A 243 -8.92 -9.52 -22.84
C GLY A 243 -9.45 -10.53 -23.88
N SER A 244 -8.74 -11.64 -24.15
CA SER A 244 -9.13 -12.63 -25.17
C SER A 244 -10.11 -13.71 -24.71
N GLY A 245 -10.65 -13.61 -23.49
CA GLY A 245 -11.63 -14.56 -22.96
C GLY A 245 -13.07 -14.28 -23.37
N SER A 246 -13.41 -14.34 -24.67
CA SER A 246 -14.82 -14.48 -25.06
C SER A 246 -15.26 -15.90 -24.74
N GLY A 247 -16.14 -16.04 -23.75
CA GLY A 247 -16.66 -17.32 -23.30
C GLY A 247 -17.21 -18.18 -24.44
N SER A 248 -16.72 -19.42 -24.50
CA SER A 248 -17.49 -20.53 -25.04
C SER A 248 -17.36 -21.67 -24.03
N ALA A 249 -18.48 -22.03 -23.41
CA ALA A 249 -18.59 -23.21 -22.59
C ALA A 249 -18.06 -24.43 -23.37
N PRO A 250 -17.38 -25.40 -22.74
CA PRO A 250 -17.01 -26.61 -23.44
C PRO A 250 -18.27 -27.44 -23.64
N THR A 251 -18.89 -27.34 -24.82
CA THR A 251 -19.76 -28.39 -25.33
C THR A 251 -18.90 -29.63 -25.52
N SER A 252 -19.15 -30.63 -24.67
CA SER A 252 -18.62 -31.99 -24.81
C SER A 252 -19.03 -32.53 -26.18
N ALA A 253 -18.08 -32.56 -27.12
CA ALA A 253 -18.20 -33.24 -28.39
C ALA A 253 -17.36 -34.51 -28.32
N ALA A 254 -18.06 -35.65 -28.31
CA ALA A 254 -17.50 -36.99 -28.33
C ALA A 254 -16.54 -37.16 -29.53
N ALA A 255 -15.30 -37.56 -29.25
CA ALA A 255 -14.36 -37.99 -30.26
C ALA A 255 -14.59 -39.47 -30.59
N THR A 256 -15.11 -39.71 -31.79
CA THR A 256 -15.15 -41.01 -32.45
C THR A 256 -13.73 -41.43 -32.81
N ALA A 257 -13.15 -42.39 -32.08
CA ALA A 257 -11.86 -42.98 -32.43
C ALA A 257 -12.06 -44.28 -33.23
N SER A 258 -11.64 -44.24 -34.49
CA SER A 258 -11.53 -45.41 -35.36
C SER A 258 -10.39 -46.34 -34.95
N ALA A 259 -10.65 -47.64 -35.12
CA ALA A 259 -9.87 -48.77 -34.67
C ALA A 259 -8.47 -48.89 -35.31
N THR A 260 -7.51 -49.39 -34.52
CA THR A 260 -6.51 -50.35 -35.01
C THR A 260 -6.13 -51.30 -33.88
N LYS A 261 -6.12 -52.59 -34.23
CA LYS A 261 -6.08 -53.78 -33.37
C LYS A 261 -4.66 -54.32 -33.29
N VAL A 262 -4.09 -54.47 -32.08
CA VAL A 262 -2.99 -55.41 -31.80
C VAL A 262 -3.22 -56.01 -30.40
N ALA A 263 -2.97 -57.32 -30.29
CA ALA A 263 -3.48 -58.20 -29.25
C ALA A 263 -2.55 -58.40 -28.02
N SER A 264 -3.21 -58.54 -26.87
CA SER A 264 -2.96 -59.40 -25.68
C SER A 264 -1.57 -59.54 -25.06
N SER A 265 -1.45 -59.21 -23.76
CA SER A 265 -1.59 -60.21 -22.67
C SER A 265 -1.51 -59.61 -21.25
N SER A 266 -2.29 -60.23 -20.36
CA SER A 266 -2.02 -60.50 -18.94
C SER A 266 -2.31 -59.47 -17.82
N ALA A 267 -3.31 -59.90 -17.02
CA ALA A 267 -3.42 -59.88 -15.55
C ALA A 267 -3.95 -58.63 -14.83
N ALA A 268 -5.10 -58.85 -14.19
CA ALA A 268 -5.82 -57.96 -13.31
C ALA A 268 -5.25 -57.96 -11.88
N ALA A 269 -5.26 -56.79 -11.25
CA ALA A 269 -5.14 -56.64 -9.80
C ALA A 269 -6.11 -55.56 -9.31
N THR A 270 -6.98 -55.93 -8.39
CA THR A 270 -7.95 -55.11 -7.65
C THR A 270 -7.23 -54.24 -6.60
N PRO A 271 -7.59 -52.95 -6.43
CA PRO A 271 -7.13 -52.17 -5.28
C PRO A 271 -8.10 -52.32 -4.09
N THR A 272 -7.56 -52.83 -2.99
CA THR A 272 -8.18 -52.85 -1.65
C THR A 272 -7.79 -51.56 -0.92
N THR A 273 -8.76 -50.73 -0.52
CA THR A 273 -8.52 -49.58 0.37
C THR A 273 -8.91 -49.94 1.81
N LEU A 274 -7.90 -50.07 2.67
CA LEU A 274 -8.04 -50.17 4.13
C LEU A 274 -8.33 -48.78 4.73
N ALA A 275 -9.46 -48.66 5.43
CA ALA A 275 -9.78 -47.52 6.27
C ALA A 275 -9.07 -47.64 7.63
N THR A 276 -8.30 -46.62 8.02
CA THR A 276 -7.70 -46.50 9.36
C THR A 276 -8.49 -45.48 10.19
N SER A 277 -9.04 -45.95 11.30
CA SER A 277 -9.77 -45.18 12.31
C SER A 277 -8.79 -44.72 13.38
N VAL A 278 -8.78 -43.42 13.68
CA VAL A 278 -8.01 -42.83 14.79
C VAL A 278 -8.95 -42.41 15.92
N LYS A 279 -8.68 -42.98 17.10
CA LYS A 279 -9.37 -42.78 18.38
C LYS A 279 -8.91 -41.46 19.04
N PRO A 280 -9.81 -40.61 19.57
CA PRO A 280 -9.41 -39.49 20.42
C PRO A 280 -9.24 -39.95 21.87
N THR A 281 -8.17 -39.46 22.52
CA THR A 281 -7.96 -39.56 23.97
C THR A 281 -7.56 -38.17 24.46
N THR A 282 -8.26 -37.65 25.47
CA THR A 282 -7.73 -36.90 26.63
C THR A 282 -8.91 -36.42 27.50
N THR A 283 -9.12 -37.05 28.66
CA THR A 283 -8.74 -36.63 30.03
C THR A 283 -9.46 -35.38 30.57
N GLY A 284 -10.44 -35.64 31.46
CA GLY A 284 -10.34 -35.29 32.88
C GLY A 284 -10.61 -33.84 33.30
N ALA A 285 -11.82 -33.61 33.80
CA ALA A 285 -12.25 -32.42 34.52
C ALA A 285 -11.80 -32.40 35.99
N ALA A 286 -11.54 -31.22 36.55
CA ALA A 286 -11.66 -30.94 37.97
C ALA A 286 -12.05 -29.47 38.22
N SER A 287 -13.04 -29.31 39.11
CA SER A 287 -13.70 -28.09 39.58
C SER A 287 -12.83 -27.14 40.40
N ALA A 288 -13.17 -25.85 40.38
CA ALA A 288 -13.14 -24.99 41.56
C ALA A 288 -14.15 -23.84 41.46
N SER A 289 -14.93 -23.64 42.51
CA SER A 289 -15.97 -22.63 42.69
C SER A 289 -15.57 -21.57 43.72
N THR A 290 -16.03 -20.33 43.46
CA THR A 290 -16.41 -19.24 44.40
C THR A 290 -15.40 -18.68 45.43
N THR A 291 -15.17 -17.36 45.37
CA THR A 291 -15.56 -16.40 46.44
C THR A 291 -15.38 -14.95 45.98
N ALA A 292 -16.28 -14.08 46.44
CA ALA A 292 -16.29 -12.64 46.24
C ALA A 292 -15.59 -11.92 47.40
N ALA A 293 -14.97 -10.76 47.14
CA ALA A 293 -14.94 -9.61 48.06
C ALA A 293 -14.32 -8.36 47.37
N ALA A 294 -14.99 -7.23 47.55
CA ALA A 294 -14.56 -5.90 47.14
C ALA A 294 -13.75 -5.20 48.25
N ALA A 295 -12.79 -4.35 47.89
CA ALA A 295 -12.44 -3.10 48.61
C ALA A 295 -11.39 -2.26 47.85
N THR A 296 -11.84 -1.11 47.35
CA THR A 296 -11.24 0.24 47.42
C THR A 296 -9.72 0.44 47.56
N SER A 297 -9.13 1.17 46.60
CA SER A 297 -8.42 2.45 46.87
C SER A 297 -8.05 3.17 45.56
N ALA A 298 -8.38 4.46 45.50
CA ALA A 298 -8.16 5.36 44.37
C ALA A 298 -6.77 6.02 44.41
N PRO A 299 -6.19 6.41 43.26
CA PRO A 299 -5.00 7.24 43.22
C PRO A 299 -5.35 8.75 43.30
N ALA A 300 -4.50 9.49 44.02
CA ALA A 300 -4.62 10.91 44.30
C ALA A 300 -4.40 11.79 43.05
N SER A 301 -5.24 12.82 42.89
CA SER A 301 -5.04 13.93 41.96
C SER A 301 -4.37 15.14 42.66
N PRO A 302 -3.51 15.90 41.96
CA PRO A 302 -2.89 17.11 42.49
C PRO A 302 -3.84 18.31 42.49
N THR A 303 -3.64 19.16 43.49
CA THR A 303 -4.43 20.32 43.89
C THR A 303 -4.25 21.53 42.95
N LYS A 304 -5.38 22.13 42.54
CA LYS A 304 -5.47 23.50 41.99
C LYS A 304 -5.76 24.50 43.11
N LYS A 305 -5.10 25.66 43.08
CA LYS A 305 -5.42 26.89 43.85
C LYS A 305 -5.16 28.13 42.97
N PRO A 306 -5.73 29.31 43.29
CA PRO A 306 -6.79 29.87 42.45
C PRO A 306 -6.45 31.19 41.74
N CYS A 307 -7.32 31.50 40.79
CA CYS A 307 -7.43 32.72 39.98
C CYS A 307 -7.42 34.01 40.82
N LEU A 308 -6.47 34.91 40.57
CA LEU A 308 -6.51 36.32 41.00
C LEU A 308 -7.04 37.20 39.86
N LYS A 309 -8.23 37.77 40.07
CA LYS A 309 -8.75 38.91 39.30
C LYS A 309 -7.86 40.14 39.57
N LYS A 310 -7.32 40.80 38.53
CA LYS A 310 -6.90 42.20 38.61
C LYS A 310 -7.59 43.04 37.53
N LYS A 311 -8.17 44.12 38.04
CA LYS A 311 -9.01 45.16 37.43
C LYS A 311 -8.30 45.89 36.29
N ARG A 312 -9.09 46.23 35.27
CA ARG A 312 -8.85 47.29 34.27
C ARG A 312 -8.39 48.61 34.92
N ARG A 313 -7.41 49.29 34.30
CA ARG A 313 -7.32 50.75 34.29
C ARG A 313 -6.95 51.22 32.88
N SER A 314 -7.87 52.00 32.32
CA SER A 314 -7.73 52.85 31.14
C SER A 314 -7.03 54.14 31.55
N VAL A 315 -6.05 54.61 30.77
CA VAL A 315 -5.67 56.04 30.71
C VAL A 315 -5.30 56.37 29.27
N ARG A 316 -6.01 57.37 28.72
CA ARG A 316 -5.67 58.15 27.53
C ARG A 316 -4.61 59.18 27.89
N ASN A 317 -3.56 59.29 27.08
CA ASN A 317 -3.17 60.46 26.29
C ASN A 317 -1.82 60.18 25.63
#